data_AF-G4Z3X9-F1
#
_entry.id   AF-G4Z3X9-F1
#
_cell.length_a   1.000
_cell.length_b   1.000
_cell.length_c   1.000
_cell.angle_alpha   90.00
_cell.angle_beta   90.00
_cell.angle_gamma   90.00
#
_symmetry.space_group_name_H-M   'P 1'
#
loop_
_entity.id
_entity.type
_entity.pdbx_description
1 polymer ?
#
loop_
_entity_poly.entity_id
_entity_poly.type
_entity_poly.pdbx_seq_one_letter_code
_entity_poly.pdbx_strand_id
1 'polypeptide(L)' 'MNRKRIGNSYGTICSKLCAVRWRHRFEGGYDPGVTAQHALLLRGIRRFTSPEV' A
#
# COMPACT_ATOMS: atom_id res chain seq x y z
N MET A 1 5.94 -10.23 10.55
CA MET A 1 6.85 -9.72 9.50
C MET A 1 6.94 -10.78 8.43
N ASN A 2 6.71 -10.46 7.15
CA ASN A 2 6.58 -11.49 6.10
C ASN A 2 7.92 -12.19 5.72
N ARG A 3 8.88 -12.25 6.66
CA ARG A 3 10.13 -13.02 6.54
C ARG A 3 9.87 -14.52 6.34
N LYS A 4 8.71 -15.01 6.74
CA LYS A 4 8.27 -16.39 6.55
C LYS A 4 7.52 -16.63 5.23
N ARG A 5 7.32 -15.61 4.38
CA ARG A 5 6.48 -15.66 3.16
C ARG A 5 5.05 -16.18 3.41
N ILE A 6 4.48 -15.87 4.57
CA ILE A 6 3.11 -16.22 4.94
C ILE A 6 2.22 -14.98 4.79
N GLY A 7 1.24 -15.06 3.89
CA GLY A 7 0.29 -13.98 3.60
C GLY A 7 0.63 -13.19 2.34
N ASN A 8 -0.03 -12.03 2.15
CA ASN A 8 0.11 -11.23 0.94
C ASN A 8 1.55 -10.71 0.76
N SER A 9 2.08 -10.81 -0.46
CA SER A 9 3.37 -10.21 -0.83
C SER A 9 3.29 -8.68 -0.79
N TYR A 10 4.44 -8.02 -0.74
CA TYR A 10 4.53 -6.56 -0.84
C TYR A 10 3.81 -6.03 -2.10
N GLY A 11 4.04 -6.67 -3.25
CA GLY A 11 3.39 -6.31 -4.51
C GLY A 11 1.87 -6.42 -4.43
N THR A 12 1.33 -7.51 -3.88
CA THR A 12 -0.12 -7.68 -3.69
C THR A 12 -0.71 -6.60 -2.78
N ILE A 13 -0.01 -6.23 -1.72
CA ILE A 13 -0.44 -5.15 -0.81
C ILE A 13 -0.45 -3.81 -1.55
N CYS A 14 0.60 -3.49 -2.30
CA CYS A 14 0.68 -2.26 -3.09
C CYS A 14 -0.44 -2.17 -4.13
N SER A 15 -0.70 -3.24 -4.88
CA SER A 15 -1.78 -3.27 -5.87
C SER A 15 -3.16 -3.03 -5.23
N LYS A 16 -3.44 -3.62 -4.06
CA LYS A 16 -4.68 -3.37 -3.31
C LYS A 16 -4.79 -1.90 -2.89
N LEU A 17 -3.71 -1.31 -2.39
CA LEU A 17 -3.69 0.11 -2.01
C LEU A 17 -3.88 1.04 -3.22
N CYS A 18 -3.32 0.70 -4.38
CA CYS A 18 -3.56 1.44 -5.62
C CYS A 18 -5.03 1.40 -6.03
N ALA A 19 -5.69 0.24 -5.93
CA ALA A 19 -7.12 0.10 -6.23
C ALA A 19 -7.99 0.93 -5.26
N VAL A 20 -7.68 0.90 -3.96
CA VAL A 20 -8.36 1.72 -2.95
C VAL A 20 -8.17 3.22 -3.23
N ARG A 21 -6.94 3.64 -3.56
CA ARG A 21 -6.66 5.04 -3.94
C ARG A 21 -7.44 5.45 -5.18
N TRP A 22 -7.46 4.59 -6.22
CA TRP A 22 -8.21 4.84 -7.45
C TRP A 22 -9.70 5.05 -7.15
N ARG A 23 -10.30 4.17 -6.32
CA ARG A 23 -11.70 4.28 -5.91
C ARG A 23 -11.99 5.60 -5.22
N HIS A 24 -11.18 6.00 -4.23
CA HIS A 24 -11.38 7.27 -3.55
C HIS A 24 -11.24 8.47 -4.49
N ARG A 25 -10.27 8.41 -5.42
CA ARG A 25 -10.05 9.49 -6.38
C ARG A 25 -11.21 9.60 -7.40
N PHE A 26 -11.72 8.48 -7.89
CA PHE A 26 -12.69 8.46 -8.97
C PHE A 26 -14.15 8.51 -8.47
N GLU A 27 -14.48 7.78 -7.41
CA GLU A 27 -15.83 7.75 -6.83
C GLU A 27 -16.01 8.82 -5.74
N GLY A 28 -14.96 9.11 -4.97
CA GLY A 28 -15.02 9.99 -3.80
C GLY A 28 -14.49 11.42 -4.03
N GLY A 29 -13.95 11.72 -5.22
CA GLY A 29 -13.41 13.04 -5.56
C GLY A 29 -12.18 13.48 -4.74
N TYR A 30 -11.57 12.57 -3.96
CA TYR A 30 -10.44 12.88 -3.09
C TYR A 30 -9.34 11.85 -3.25
N ASP A 31 -8.10 12.33 -3.35
CA ASP A 31 -6.95 11.47 -3.51
C ASP A 31 -6.21 11.25 -2.17
N PRO A 32 -6.36 10.10 -1.49
CA PRO A 32 -5.68 9.85 -0.21
C PRO A 32 -4.16 9.90 -0.35
N GLY A 33 -3.61 9.70 -1.54
CA GLY A 33 -2.18 9.75 -1.73
C GLY A 33 -1.58 11.15 -1.82
N VAL A 34 -2.37 12.21 -1.76
CA VAL A 34 -1.85 13.56 -1.46
C VAL A 34 -1.60 13.78 0.03
N THR A 35 -2.04 12.85 0.89
CA THR A 35 -1.79 12.95 2.33
C THR A 35 -0.44 12.40 2.73
N ALA A 36 0.19 13.07 3.71
CA ALA A 36 1.39 12.58 4.38
C ALA A 36 1.15 11.20 5.03
N GLN A 37 -0.07 10.92 5.50
CA GLN A 37 -0.44 9.63 6.10
C GLN A 37 -0.32 8.46 5.12
N HIS A 38 -0.70 8.66 3.86
CA HIS A 38 -0.58 7.62 2.83
C HIS A 38 0.89 7.30 2.52
N ALA A 39 1.76 8.31 2.45
CA ALA A 39 3.20 8.11 2.27
C ALA A 39 3.83 7.38 3.48
N LEU A 40 3.42 7.72 4.71
CA LEU A 40 3.87 7.05 5.93
C LEU A 40 3.41 5.59 5.98
N LEU A 41 2.17 5.29 5.57
CA LEU A 41 1.65 3.93 5.46
C LEU A 41 2.49 3.08 4.49
N LEU A 42 2.74 3.58 3.27
CA LEU A 42 3.56 2.87 2.28
C LEU A 42 4.99 2.65 2.77
N ARG A 43 5.58 3.65 3.43
CA ARG A 43 6.92 3.54 4.04
C ARG A 43 6.95 2.50 5.17
N GLY A 44 5.90 2.43 5.99
CA GLY A 44 5.73 1.41 7.01
C GLY A 44 5.64 0.01 6.40
N ILE A 45 4.77 -0.19 5.42
CA ILE A 45 4.62 -1.47 4.71
C ILE A 45 5.96 -1.93 4.12
N ARG A 46 6.69 -1.03 3.45
CA ARG A 46 8.02 -1.33 2.89
C ARG A 46 9.06 -1.69 3.96
N ARG A 47 8.96 -1.18 5.19
CA ARG A 47 9.83 -1.60 6.30
C ARG A 47 9.44 -2.98 6.85
N PHE A 48 8.15 -3.34 6.82
CA PHE A 48 7.63 -4.59 7.38
C PHE A 48 7.52 -5.76 6.39
N THR A 49 7.72 -5.50 5.11
CA THR A 49 7.80 -6.50 4.05
C THR A 49 9.17 -6.40 3.39
N SER A 50 9.90 -7.51 3.34
CA SER A 50 11.09 -7.56 2.51
C SER A 50 10.65 -7.34 1.06
N PRO A 51 11.26 -6.41 0.30
CA PRO A 51 11.05 -6.37 -1.14
C PRO A 51 11.62 -7.68 -1.67
N GLU A 52 10.73 -8.59 -2.04
CA GLU A 52 11.15 -9.78 -2.75
C GLU A 52 11.47 -9.31 -4.16
N VAL A 53 12.77 -9.21 -4.44
CA VAL A 53 13.33 -8.98 -5.77
C VAL A 53 13.05 -10.20 -6.62
#